data_AF-A0A925IWV5-F1
#
_entry.id   AF-A0A925IWV5-F1
#
_cell.length_a   1.000
_cell.length_b   1.000
_cell.length_c   1.000
_cell.angle_alpha   90.00
_cell.angle_beta   90.00
_cell.angle_gamma   90.00
#
_symmetry.space_group_name_H-M   'P 1'
#
loop_
_entity.id
_entity.type
_entity.pdbx_description
1 polymer ?
#
loop_
_entity_poly.entity_id
_entity_poly.type
_entity_poly.pdbx_seq_one_letter_code
_entity_poly.pdbx_strand_id
1 'polypeptide(L)'
;MGFSHIHIMNVYGKDVFWHNLHFLSSYHFDNNNDLGIDINQPLAPLTKDQLNSLGKKNKVAALFTNTVHSNNRLIRRGHNIDLSQKRCQYAISGHHRKLVDIYGNRWPNGYALDNSGFGFEKQQSWWIEKLAILKGYKFNLCFENTANPYYVTEKIWHAILAYSLPVYNSFNSTIYETFPENSFIDAALFKDEHALFDYLEAMGTDEYLERLNICIDVFNRSLEVKRANYEMNANEMAAKIIHRLMG
;
A
#
# COMPACT_ATOMS: atom_id res chain seq x y z
N MET A 1 -40.17 -10.29 3.35
CA MET A 1 -38.87 -10.86 2.95
C MET A 1 -37.84 -9.75 3.13
N GLY A 2 -37.03 -9.82 4.20
CA GLY A 2 -36.07 -8.78 4.57
C GLY A 2 -34.65 -9.32 4.51
N PHE A 3 -33.91 -8.89 3.49
CA PHE A 3 -32.46 -8.94 3.34
C PHE A 3 -32.13 -7.78 2.39
N SER A 4 -31.25 -6.84 2.71
CA SER A 4 -29.79 -7.01 2.63
C SER A 4 -29.03 -6.06 3.60
N HIS A 5 -28.55 -6.62 4.70
CA HIS A 5 -27.38 -6.15 5.44
C HIS A 5 -26.14 -6.43 4.54
N ILE A 6 -25.11 -5.60 4.30
CA ILE A 6 -24.31 -4.69 5.15
C ILE A 6 -23.56 -3.71 4.22
N HIS A 7 -23.69 -2.39 4.42
CA HIS A 7 -22.74 -1.42 3.86
C HIS A 7 -21.42 -1.49 4.65
N ILE A 8 -20.32 -1.85 4.00
CA ILE A 8 -19.00 -1.93 4.64
C ILE A 8 -18.42 -0.51 4.72
N MET A 9 -18.77 0.19 5.80
CA MET A 9 -18.19 1.47 6.17
C MET A 9 -16.77 1.28 6.76
N ASN A 10 -15.84 2.16 6.39
CA ASN A 10 -14.61 2.39 7.14
C ASN A 10 -14.98 2.74 8.59
N VAL A 11 -14.42 2.01 9.55
CA VAL A 11 -14.72 2.18 10.98
C VAL A 11 -14.26 3.53 11.53
N TYR A 12 -13.33 4.20 10.85
CA TYR A 12 -12.83 5.52 11.25
C TYR A 12 -13.52 6.68 10.52
N GLY A 13 -13.78 6.52 9.22
CA GLY A 13 -14.26 7.61 8.34
C GLY A 13 -15.73 7.51 7.90
N LYS A 14 -16.42 6.39 8.15
CA LYS A 14 -17.76 6.07 7.60
C LYS A 14 -17.81 5.96 6.06
N ASP A 15 -16.67 5.95 5.38
CA ASP A 15 -16.59 5.82 3.91
C ASP A 15 -16.97 4.42 3.44
N VAL A 16 -17.65 4.32 2.29
CA VAL A 16 -17.96 3.03 1.64
C VAL A 16 -16.90 2.76 0.57
N PHE A 17 -16.21 1.62 0.68
CA PHE A 17 -15.27 1.14 -0.34
C PHE A 17 -15.86 -0.07 -1.07
N TRP A 18 -15.81 -0.07 -2.39
CA TRP A 18 -16.39 -1.14 -3.25
C TRP A 18 -15.47 -1.65 -4.36
N HIS A 19 -14.23 -1.15 -4.44
CA HIS A 19 -13.17 -1.66 -5.31
C HIS A 19 -11.80 -1.20 -4.78
N ASN A 20 -10.70 -1.85 -5.16
CA ASN A 20 -9.37 -1.52 -4.63
C ASN A 20 -8.74 -0.22 -5.20
N LEU A 21 -9.38 0.45 -6.17
CA LEU A 21 -8.80 1.60 -6.87
C LEU A 21 -9.08 2.97 -6.20
N HIS A 22 -9.73 3.03 -5.04
CA HIS A 22 -10.15 4.32 -4.42
C HIS A 22 -8.99 5.30 -4.16
N PHE A 23 -7.77 4.78 -4.01
CA PHE A 23 -6.57 5.58 -3.75
C PHE A 23 -5.52 5.49 -4.86
N LEU A 24 -5.95 5.07 -6.05
CA LEU A 24 -5.13 5.14 -7.27
C LEU A 24 -5.48 6.44 -7.99
N SER A 25 -4.54 7.39 -8.02
CA SER A 25 -4.70 8.71 -8.65
C SER A 25 -5.88 9.55 -8.12
N SER A 26 -6.32 9.29 -6.89
CA SER A 26 -7.41 10.03 -6.22
C SER A 26 -7.31 9.82 -4.71
N TYR A 27 -7.84 10.74 -3.89
CA TYR A 27 -8.11 10.46 -2.49
C TYR A 27 -9.60 10.13 -2.33
N HIS A 28 -9.94 8.84 -2.30
CA HIS A 28 -11.31 8.36 -2.43
C HIS A 28 -11.95 8.78 -3.76
N PHE A 29 -12.89 9.74 -3.71
CA PHE A 29 -13.59 10.31 -4.86
C PHE A 29 -13.04 11.69 -5.25
N ASP A 30 -12.09 12.23 -4.49
CA ASP A 30 -11.47 13.51 -4.80
C ASP A 30 -10.36 13.32 -5.83
N ASN A 31 -10.69 13.63 -7.07
CA ASN A 31 -9.78 13.60 -8.21
C ASN A 31 -8.83 14.82 -8.25
N ASN A 32 -9.01 15.83 -7.39
CA ASN A 32 -8.06 16.94 -7.29
C ASN A 32 -6.81 16.60 -6.47
N ASN A 33 -6.82 15.44 -5.80
CA ASN A 33 -5.70 14.92 -5.02
C ASN A 33 -5.25 13.59 -5.62
N ASP A 34 -4.29 13.65 -6.53
CA ASP A 34 -3.76 12.50 -7.28
C ASP A 34 -2.82 11.60 -6.44
N LEU A 35 -2.46 12.02 -5.23
CA LEU A 35 -1.48 11.37 -4.37
C LEU A 35 -0.12 11.15 -5.08
N GLY A 36 0.22 11.99 -6.06
CA GLY A 36 1.44 11.88 -6.85
C GLY A 36 1.43 10.77 -7.91
N ILE A 37 0.25 10.26 -8.27
CA ILE A 37 0.08 9.23 -9.29
C ILE A 37 -0.57 9.88 -10.51
N ASP A 38 0.23 10.22 -11.53
CA ASP A 38 -0.31 10.73 -12.79
C ASP A 38 -0.96 9.58 -13.58
N ILE A 39 -2.28 9.68 -13.73
CA ILE A 39 -3.08 8.70 -14.44
C ILE A 39 -2.68 8.51 -15.90
N ASN A 40 -1.99 9.47 -16.51
CA ASN A 40 -1.56 9.43 -17.91
C ASN A 40 -0.11 8.94 -18.09
N GLN A 41 0.59 8.61 -17.00
CA GLN A 41 1.97 8.14 -17.04
C GLN A 41 2.07 6.67 -16.59
N PRO A 42 1.85 5.70 -17.51
CA PRO A 42 2.12 4.31 -17.22
C PRO A 42 3.62 4.07 -17.01
N LEU A 43 3.95 2.99 -16.29
CA LEU A 43 5.32 2.57 -16.04
C LEU A 43 5.78 1.58 -17.11
N ALA A 44 7.01 1.73 -17.58
CA ALA A 44 7.65 0.72 -18.39
C ALA A 44 8.04 -0.49 -17.52
N PRO A 45 7.83 -1.74 -18.00
CA PRO A 45 8.43 -2.92 -17.40
C PRO A 45 9.95 -2.77 -17.33
N LEU A 46 10.55 -3.28 -16.28
CA LEU A 46 12.00 -3.26 -16.08
C LEU A 46 12.67 -4.45 -16.77
N THR A 47 13.82 -4.19 -17.38
CA THR A 47 14.82 -5.22 -17.69
C THR A 47 15.81 -5.36 -16.53
N LYS A 48 16.61 -6.44 -16.56
CA LYS A 48 17.67 -6.67 -15.56
C LYS A 48 18.72 -5.57 -15.55
N ASP A 49 19.09 -5.05 -16.71
CA ASP A 49 20.05 -3.95 -16.84
C ASP A 49 19.51 -2.64 -16.27
N GLN A 50 18.23 -2.33 -16.54
CA GLN A 50 17.56 -1.18 -15.94
C GLN A 50 17.48 -1.33 -14.42
N LEU A 51 17.12 -2.50 -13.91
CA LEU A 51 17.07 -2.75 -12.47
C LEU A 51 18.44 -2.54 -11.80
N ASN A 52 19.52 -3.01 -12.43
CA ASN A 52 20.88 -2.83 -11.93
C ASN A 52 21.29 -1.34 -11.90
N SER A 53 20.91 -0.57 -12.94
CA SER A 53 21.26 0.85 -13.01
C SER A 53 20.50 1.72 -12.01
N LEU A 54 19.35 1.28 -11.50
CA LEU A 54 18.62 1.97 -10.42
C LEU A 54 19.39 2.02 -9.09
N GLY A 55 20.39 1.16 -8.88
CA GLY A 55 21.25 1.21 -7.69
C GLY A 55 20.49 1.04 -6.36
N LYS A 56 19.39 0.29 -6.37
CA LYS A 56 18.51 0.12 -5.20
C LYS A 56 19.22 -0.61 -4.06
N LYS A 57 19.03 -0.12 -2.83
CA LYS A 57 19.43 -0.83 -1.61
C LYS A 57 18.68 -2.17 -1.55
N ASN A 58 19.39 -3.25 -1.23
CA ASN A 58 18.79 -4.56 -0.92
C ASN A 58 18.16 -4.55 0.49
N LYS A 59 17.19 -3.66 0.69
CA LYS A 59 16.52 -3.38 1.95
C LYS A 59 15.04 -3.09 1.73
N VAL A 60 14.30 -3.15 2.82
CA VAL A 60 12.90 -2.76 2.92
C VAL A 60 12.81 -1.35 3.48
N ALA A 61 12.01 -0.48 2.85
CA ALA A 61 11.64 0.80 3.43
C ALA A 61 10.33 0.64 4.24
N ALA A 62 10.29 1.17 5.46
CA ALA A 62 9.07 1.27 6.26
C ALA A 62 8.76 2.73 6.56
N LEU A 63 7.72 3.30 5.92
CA LEU A 63 7.39 4.72 6.02
C LEU A 63 6.05 4.91 6.73
N PHE A 64 6.06 5.06 8.06
CA PHE A 64 4.87 5.32 8.86
C PHE A 64 5.19 5.72 10.30
N THR A 65 4.21 6.35 10.95
CA THR A 65 4.25 6.71 12.37
C THR A 65 4.21 5.47 13.25
N ASN A 66 5.07 5.43 14.26
CA ASN A 66 5.03 4.41 15.30
C ASN A 66 3.77 4.55 16.17
N THR A 67 3.08 3.44 16.37
CA THR A 67 1.86 3.35 17.20
C THR A 67 1.96 2.29 18.29
N VAL A 68 3.15 1.72 18.55
CA VAL A 68 3.36 0.63 19.53
C VAL A 68 2.87 0.97 20.94
N HIS A 69 2.90 2.25 21.32
CA HIS A 69 2.42 2.71 22.63
C HIS A 69 0.89 2.80 22.73
N SER A 70 0.17 2.63 21.62
CA SER A 70 -1.28 2.57 21.63
C SER A 70 -1.73 1.11 21.79
N ASN A 71 -2.49 0.82 22.84
CA ASN A 71 -3.18 -0.47 23.00
C ASN A 71 -4.45 -0.54 22.13
N ASN A 72 -4.45 0.17 21.00
CA ASN A 72 -5.61 0.28 20.14
C ASN A 72 -5.87 -1.08 19.49
N ARG A 73 -7.05 -1.63 19.79
CA ARG A 73 -7.58 -2.82 19.12
C ARG A 73 -8.84 -2.39 18.40
N LEU A 74 -8.89 -2.66 17.11
CA LEU A 74 -10.09 -2.45 16.33
C LEU A 74 -10.71 -3.82 16.09
N ILE A 75 -11.70 -4.20 16.90
CA ILE A 75 -12.35 -5.51 16.77
C ILE A 75 -13.56 -5.40 15.86
N ARG A 76 -13.61 -6.20 14.80
CA ARG A 76 -14.76 -6.35 13.91
C ARG A 76 -15.07 -7.82 13.70
N ARG A 77 -16.32 -8.22 13.98
CA ARG A 77 -16.78 -9.62 13.88
C ARG A 77 -15.85 -10.61 14.61
N GLY A 78 -15.36 -10.25 15.79
CA GLY A 78 -14.46 -11.10 16.59
C GLY A 78 -12.99 -11.07 16.19
N HIS A 79 -12.62 -10.41 15.09
CA HIS A 79 -11.23 -10.31 14.63
C HIS A 79 -10.65 -8.93 14.94
N ASN A 80 -9.39 -8.88 15.40
CA ASN A 80 -8.65 -7.61 15.45
C ASN A 80 -8.21 -7.24 14.03
N ILE A 81 -8.77 -6.17 13.50
CA ILE A 81 -8.48 -5.62 12.18
C ILE A 81 -7.54 -4.42 12.22
N ASP A 82 -7.09 -3.98 13.40
CA ASP A 82 -5.98 -3.03 13.46
C ASP A 82 -4.67 -3.72 13.04
N LEU A 83 -3.98 -3.14 12.07
CA LEU A 83 -2.68 -3.61 11.58
C LEU A 83 -1.54 -2.68 12.02
N SER A 84 -1.83 -1.59 12.74
CA SER A 84 -0.86 -0.57 13.12
C SER A 84 0.23 -1.14 14.03
N GLN A 85 -0.14 -2.00 14.98
CA GLN A 85 0.84 -2.71 15.81
C GLN A 85 1.68 -3.71 15.01
N LYS A 86 1.03 -4.48 14.12
CA LYS A 86 1.72 -5.46 13.25
C LYS A 86 2.74 -4.80 12.33
N ARG A 87 2.42 -3.62 11.79
CA ARG A 87 3.36 -2.78 11.01
C ARG A 87 4.60 -2.45 11.79
N CYS A 88 4.43 -1.99 13.03
CA CYS A 88 5.55 -1.61 13.86
C CYS A 88 6.39 -2.82 14.27
N GLN A 89 5.76 -3.96 14.57
CA GLN A 89 6.46 -5.23 14.86
C GLN A 89 7.38 -5.64 13.70
N TYR A 90 6.85 -5.64 12.46
CA TYR A 90 7.64 -6.01 11.28
C TYR A 90 8.79 -5.04 11.03
N ALA A 91 8.55 -3.73 11.15
CA ALA A 91 9.59 -2.73 11.01
C ALA A 91 10.71 -2.88 12.06
N ILE A 92 10.35 -3.10 13.34
CA ILE A 92 11.31 -3.30 14.44
C ILE A 92 12.17 -4.55 14.20
N SER A 93 11.52 -5.68 13.90
CA SER A 93 12.22 -6.95 13.67
C SER A 93 13.20 -6.86 12.51
N GLY A 94 12.77 -6.28 11.38
CA GLY A 94 13.66 -6.10 10.24
C GLY A 94 14.74 -5.05 10.48
N HIS A 95 14.49 -4.02 11.31
CA HIS A 95 15.50 -3.04 11.70
C HIS A 95 16.61 -3.68 12.55
N HIS A 96 16.27 -4.55 13.52
CA HIS A 96 17.26 -5.30 14.30
C HIS A 96 18.13 -6.21 13.43
N ARG A 97 17.58 -6.69 12.31
CA ARG A 97 18.32 -7.43 11.27
C ARG A 97 19.08 -6.56 10.27
N LYS A 98 19.00 -5.23 10.38
CA LYS A 98 19.55 -4.24 9.41
C LYS A 98 18.94 -4.35 7.99
N LEU A 99 17.80 -5.03 7.85
CA LEU A 99 17.08 -5.23 6.58
C LEU A 99 16.04 -4.15 6.33
N VAL A 100 15.51 -3.50 7.38
CA VAL A 100 14.52 -2.42 7.28
C VAL A 100 15.15 -1.09 7.67
N ASP A 101 15.03 -0.10 6.78
CA ASP A 101 15.27 1.31 7.10
C ASP A 101 13.90 1.97 7.38
N ILE A 102 13.77 2.58 8.57
CA ILE A 102 12.51 3.14 9.07
C ILE A 102 12.50 4.66 8.87
N TYR A 103 11.38 5.19 8.40
CA TYR A 103 11.08 6.63 8.33
C TYR A 103 9.72 6.87 8.98
N GLY A 104 9.61 7.82 9.89
CA GLY A 104 8.45 7.81 10.76
C GLY A 104 8.53 8.76 11.93
N ASN A 105 7.40 9.29 12.35
CA ASN A 105 7.28 10.00 13.62
C ASN A 105 7.11 8.99 14.77
N ARG A 106 7.47 9.42 15.99
CA ARG A 106 7.25 8.70 17.27
C ARG A 106 8.03 7.38 17.42
N TRP A 107 9.02 7.13 16.58
CA TRP A 107 9.94 6.01 16.79
C TRP A 107 10.90 6.32 17.95
N PRO A 108 11.32 5.31 18.73
CA PRO A 108 12.36 5.51 19.73
C PRO A 108 13.66 6.00 19.08
N ASN A 109 14.48 6.73 19.85
CA ASN A 109 15.76 7.23 19.36
C ASN A 109 16.61 6.10 18.76
N GLY A 110 17.14 6.33 17.56
CA GLY A 110 17.97 5.36 16.83
C GLY A 110 17.22 4.40 15.92
N TYR A 111 15.88 4.36 15.93
CA TYR A 111 15.11 3.49 15.03
C TYR A 111 14.85 4.13 13.66
N ALA A 112 14.28 5.35 13.66
CA ALA A 112 13.97 6.05 12.42
C ALA A 112 15.18 6.85 11.92
N LEU A 113 15.47 6.74 10.62
CA LEU A 113 16.51 7.51 9.94
C LEU A 113 16.10 8.98 9.77
N ASP A 114 14.81 9.21 9.65
CA ASP A 114 14.22 10.53 9.64
C ASP A 114 12.82 10.46 10.25
N ASN A 115 12.37 11.58 10.79
CA ASN A 115 10.97 11.77 11.11
C ASN A 115 10.18 11.63 9.80
N SER A 116 9.01 10.98 9.82
CA SER A 116 8.07 11.07 8.70
C SER A 116 7.39 12.45 8.68
N GLY A 117 8.12 13.48 9.09
CA GLY A 117 7.79 14.87 8.90
C GLY A 117 7.83 15.17 7.42
N PHE A 118 6.90 14.55 6.69
CA PHE A 118 6.28 15.13 5.52
C PHE A 118 5.52 16.39 5.99
N GLY A 119 6.27 17.33 6.57
CA GLY A 119 5.75 18.36 7.43
C GLY A 119 4.85 19.26 6.61
N PHE A 120 3.71 19.63 7.19
CA PHE A 120 2.85 20.69 6.69
C PHE A 120 3.60 22.03 6.47
N GLU A 121 4.82 22.15 7.01
CA GLU A 121 5.71 23.31 6.85
C GLU A 121 6.39 23.39 5.48
N LYS A 122 6.51 22.28 4.73
CA LYS A 122 7.00 22.32 3.34
C LYS A 122 5.81 22.64 2.44
N GLN A 123 5.91 23.65 1.56
CA GLN A 123 4.89 23.98 0.54
C GLN A 123 4.69 22.90 -0.53
N GLN A 124 5.23 21.70 -0.32
CA GLN A 124 5.26 20.60 -1.28
C GLN A 124 4.52 19.40 -0.69
N SER A 125 3.78 18.69 -1.54
CA SER A 125 3.02 17.52 -1.12
C SER A 125 3.90 16.39 -0.58
N TRP A 126 3.45 15.75 0.51
CA TRP A 126 4.18 14.71 1.24
C TRP A 126 4.61 13.50 0.39
N TRP A 127 3.84 13.17 -0.64
CA TRP A 127 4.13 12.02 -1.51
C TRP A 127 5.40 12.21 -2.33
N ILE A 128 5.83 13.44 -2.61
CA ILE A 128 7.06 13.70 -3.38
C ILE A 128 8.28 13.19 -2.62
N GLU A 129 8.38 13.53 -1.34
CA GLU A 129 9.45 13.06 -0.46
C GLU A 129 9.36 11.55 -0.22
N LYS A 130 8.15 11.03 0.00
CA LYS A 130 7.91 9.57 0.15
C LYS A 130 8.42 8.81 -1.08
N LEU A 131 8.05 9.22 -2.28
CA LEU A 131 8.44 8.57 -3.52
C LEU A 131 9.96 8.69 -3.76
N ALA A 132 10.57 9.83 -3.42
CA ALA A 132 12.02 10.00 -3.50
C ALA A 132 12.77 9.00 -2.60
N ILE A 133 12.29 8.79 -1.36
CA ILE A 133 12.85 7.79 -0.44
C ILE A 133 12.66 6.39 -1.03
N LEU A 134 11.43 6.02 -1.41
CA LEU A 134 11.10 4.69 -1.91
C LEU A 134 11.91 4.28 -3.14
N LYS A 135 12.25 5.23 -4.04
CA LYS A 135 13.07 4.94 -5.23
C LYS A 135 14.41 4.29 -4.88
N GLY A 136 14.96 4.56 -3.69
CA GLY A 136 16.22 3.99 -3.23
C GLY A 136 16.15 2.54 -2.70
N TYR A 137 14.97 1.93 -2.61
CA TYR A 137 14.78 0.61 -1.98
C TYR A 137 14.25 -0.43 -2.97
N LYS A 138 14.61 -1.69 -2.73
CA LYS A 138 14.00 -2.82 -3.43
C LYS A 138 12.60 -3.11 -2.92
N PHE A 139 12.37 -3.05 -1.61
CA PHE A 139 11.09 -3.45 -1.04
C PHE A 139 10.45 -2.30 -0.26
N ASN A 140 9.12 -2.29 -0.20
CA ASN A 140 8.36 -1.35 0.62
C ASN A 140 7.38 -2.12 1.54
N LEU A 141 7.47 -1.91 2.85
CA LEU A 141 6.51 -2.43 3.83
C LEU A 141 5.24 -1.57 3.79
N CYS A 142 4.34 -1.90 2.87
CA CYS A 142 3.20 -1.06 2.48
C CYS A 142 1.87 -1.54 3.07
N PHE A 143 1.89 -2.08 4.28
CA PHE A 143 0.68 -2.52 4.96
C PHE A 143 -0.28 -1.37 5.24
N GLU A 144 -1.57 -1.68 5.19
CA GLU A 144 -2.59 -0.77 5.68
C GLU A 144 -2.59 -0.64 7.19
N ASN A 145 -3.15 0.46 7.69
CA ASN A 145 -3.36 0.66 9.12
C ASN A 145 -4.47 -0.28 9.63
N THR A 146 -5.36 -0.70 8.74
CA THR A 146 -6.55 -1.47 9.08
C THR A 146 -6.85 -2.47 7.98
N ALA A 147 -7.11 -3.70 8.39
CA ALA A 147 -7.55 -4.77 7.54
C ALA A 147 -9.03 -4.62 7.22
N ASN A 148 -9.35 -4.27 5.97
CA ASN A 148 -10.74 -4.11 5.55
C ASN A 148 -10.89 -4.39 4.04
N PRO A 149 -11.98 -5.05 3.62
CA PRO A 149 -12.31 -5.18 2.20
C PRO A 149 -12.31 -3.83 1.49
N TYR A 150 -11.74 -3.81 0.29
CA TYR A 150 -11.61 -2.66 -0.61
C TYR A 150 -10.81 -1.47 -0.07
N TYR A 151 -10.21 -1.60 1.12
CA TYR A 151 -9.31 -0.60 1.69
C TYR A 151 -7.88 -0.86 1.21
N VAL A 152 -7.64 -0.63 -0.08
CA VAL A 152 -6.31 -0.65 -0.69
C VAL A 152 -5.94 0.79 -1.01
N THR A 153 -5.00 1.34 -0.25
CA THR A 153 -4.64 2.74 -0.32
C THR A 153 -3.50 3.02 -1.30
N GLU A 154 -2.99 4.25 -1.30
CA GLU A 154 -1.86 4.67 -2.13
C GLU A 154 -0.57 3.90 -1.81
N LYS A 155 -0.49 3.24 -0.66
CA LYS A 155 0.74 2.60 -0.16
C LYS A 155 1.31 1.57 -1.14
N ILE A 156 0.48 0.67 -1.66
CA ILE A 156 0.93 -0.33 -2.64
C ILE A 156 1.26 0.32 -3.98
N TRP A 157 0.45 1.29 -4.42
CA TRP A 157 0.65 2.01 -5.67
C TRP A 157 1.95 2.84 -5.66
N HIS A 158 2.28 3.48 -4.54
CA HIS A 158 3.54 4.20 -4.34
C HIS A 158 4.76 3.27 -4.32
N ALA A 159 4.63 2.05 -3.81
CA ALA A 159 5.69 1.05 -3.91
C ALA A 159 6.02 0.78 -5.40
N ILE A 160 4.98 0.51 -6.20
CA ILE A 160 5.10 0.19 -7.63
C ILE A 160 5.64 1.40 -8.41
N LEU A 161 5.11 2.59 -8.16
CA LEU A 161 5.57 3.86 -8.77
C LEU A 161 7.04 4.16 -8.48
N ALA A 162 7.56 3.69 -7.35
CA ALA A 162 8.96 3.80 -6.98
C ALA A 162 9.82 2.60 -7.44
N TYR A 163 9.27 1.70 -8.25
CA TYR A 163 9.91 0.43 -8.64
C TYR A 163 10.39 -0.41 -7.45
N SER A 164 9.65 -0.34 -6.34
CA SER A 164 9.88 -1.16 -5.15
C SER A 164 8.84 -2.28 -5.11
N LEU A 165 9.28 -3.53 -4.96
CA LEU A 165 8.36 -4.65 -4.82
C LEU A 165 7.54 -4.50 -3.53
N PRO A 166 6.20 -4.51 -3.61
CA PRO A 166 5.37 -4.29 -2.43
C PRO A 166 5.43 -5.49 -1.48
N VAL A 167 5.57 -5.19 -0.18
CA VAL A 167 5.38 -6.13 0.92
C VAL A 167 4.10 -5.71 1.64
N TYR A 168 3.00 -6.40 1.32
CA TYR A 168 1.63 -6.06 1.73
C TYR A 168 1.10 -7.12 2.71
N ASN A 169 0.01 -6.83 3.41
CA ASN A 169 -0.67 -7.80 4.29
C ASN A 169 -2.11 -8.00 3.82
N SER A 170 -2.42 -9.18 3.28
CA SER A 170 -3.75 -9.47 2.72
C SER A 170 -4.82 -9.83 3.75
N PHE A 171 -4.51 -9.90 5.05
CA PHE A 171 -5.47 -10.29 6.07
C PHE A 171 -6.75 -9.43 5.98
N ASN A 172 -7.90 -10.07 5.77
CA ASN A 172 -9.21 -9.44 5.56
C ASN A 172 -9.22 -8.31 4.50
N SER A 173 -8.32 -8.37 3.51
CA SER A 173 -8.27 -7.49 2.35
C SER A 173 -8.84 -8.20 1.11
N THR A 174 -9.27 -7.41 0.13
CA THR A 174 -9.71 -7.88 -1.20
C THR A 174 -8.61 -7.67 -2.25
N ILE A 175 -7.36 -7.50 -1.83
CA ILE A 175 -6.23 -7.16 -2.72
C ILE A 175 -6.09 -8.11 -3.91
N TYR A 176 -6.40 -9.40 -3.71
CA TYR A 176 -6.34 -10.43 -4.75
C TYR A 176 -7.39 -10.31 -5.86
N GLU A 177 -8.42 -9.48 -5.69
CA GLU A 177 -9.33 -9.11 -6.79
C GLU A 177 -8.65 -8.20 -7.83
N THR A 178 -7.51 -7.59 -7.49
CA THR A 178 -6.78 -6.66 -8.36
C THR A 178 -5.39 -7.18 -8.70
N PHE A 179 -4.70 -7.78 -7.74
CA PHE A 179 -3.36 -8.31 -7.91
C PHE A 179 -3.40 -9.83 -7.96
N PRO A 180 -2.82 -10.48 -8.98
CA PRO A 180 -2.75 -11.94 -9.00
C PRO A 180 -1.81 -12.43 -7.90
N GLU A 181 -1.97 -13.70 -7.51
CA GLU A 181 -1.01 -14.38 -6.63
C GLU A 181 0.41 -14.27 -7.19
N ASN A 182 1.40 -14.29 -6.28
CA ASN A 182 2.82 -14.14 -6.60
C ASN A 182 3.24 -12.79 -7.23
N SER A 183 2.36 -11.82 -7.44
CA SER A 183 2.76 -10.49 -7.94
C SER A 183 3.47 -9.63 -6.90
N PHE A 184 2.92 -9.55 -5.69
CA PHE A 184 3.53 -8.86 -4.54
C PHE A 184 3.95 -9.88 -3.48
N ILE A 185 4.64 -9.41 -2.43
CA ILE A 185 4.97 -10.25 -1.27
C ILE A 185 3.86 -10.10 -0.23
N ASP A 186 3.06 -11.14 -0.07
CA ASP A 186 2.02 -11.15 0.95
C ASP A 186 2.55 -11.67 2.28
N ALA A 187 2.78 -10.75 3.22
CA ALA A 187 3.22 -11.07 4.56
C ALA A 187 2.25 -11.96 5.34
N ALA A 188 0.96 -12.01 4.96
CA ALA A 188 -0.02 -12.87 5.62
C ALA A 188 0.18 -14.37 5.32
N LEU A 189 0.94 -14.71 4.26
CA LEU A 189 1.29 -16.09 3.90
C LEU A 189 2.51 -16.62 4.67
N PHE A 190 3.22 -15.75 5.38
CA PHE A 190 4.38 -16.14 6.18
C PHE A 190 3.96 -16.44 7.61
N LYS A 191 4.64 -17.40 8.22
CA LYS A 191 4.40 -17.79 9.62
C LYS A 191 4.59 -16.61 10.58
N ASP A 192 5.64 -15.82 10.35
CA ASP A 192 6.06 -14.71 11.18
C ASP A 192 6.96 -13.76 10.37
N GLU A 193 7.30 -12.62 10.97
CA GLU A 193 8.17 -11.61 10.37
C GLU A 193 9.59 -12.14 10.09
N HIS A 194 10.08 -13.12 10.86
CA HIS A 194 11.41 -13.69 10.64
C HIS A 194 11.44 -14.49 9.34
N ALA A 195 10.45 -15.36 9.12
CA ALA A 195 10.30 -16.12 7.88
C ALA A 195 10.14 -15.22 6.65
N LEU A 196 9.39 -14.12 6.78
CA LEU A 196 9.29 -13.11 5.72
C LEU A 196 10.67 -12.53 5.37
N PHE A 197 11.42 -12.06 6.38
CA PHE A 197 12.71 -11.43 6.14
C PHE A 197 13.77 -12.41 5.63
N ASP A 198 13.74 -13.67 6.06
CA ASP A 198 14.59 -14.73 5.49
C ASP A 198 14.32 -14.92 4.00
N TYR A 199 13.04 -14.94 3.61
CA TYR A 199 12.65 -15.04 2.22
C TYR A 199 13.05 -13.81 1.40
N LEU A 200 12.87 -12.59 1.92
CA LEU A 200 13.28 -11.36 1.21
C LEU A 200 14.80 -11.27 1.01
N GLU A 201 15.58 -11.76 1.98
CA GLU A 201 17.04 -11.82 1.90
C GLU A 201 17.52 -12.84 0.88
N ALA A 202 16.83 -13.99 0.78
CA ALA A 202 17.11 -15.05 -0.19
C ALA A 202 16.57 -14.75 -1.61
N MET A 203 15.70 -13.76 -1.77
CA MET A 203 15.07 -13.44 -3.06
C MET A 203 16.10 -13.03 -4.12
N GLY A 204 16.14 -13.80 -5.20
CA GLY A 204 16.98 -13.53 -6.37
C GLY A 204 16.47 -12.37 -7.22
N THR A 205 17.35 -11.80 -8.04
CA THR A 205 17.02 -10.70 -8.95
C THR A 205 15.94 -11.08 -9.97
N ASP A 206 15.93 -12.33 -10.44
CA ASP A 206 14.98 -12.75 -11.49
C ASP A 206 13.55 -12.85 -10.93
N GLU A 207 13.37 -13.45 -9.75
CA GLU A 207 12.08 -13.48 -9.06
C GLU A 207 11.62 -12.04 -8.72
N TYR A 208 12.50 -11.21 -8.16
CA TYR A 208 12.18 -9.81 -7.87
C TYR A 208 11.65 -9.08 -9.13
N LEU A 209 12.35 -9.25 -10.25
CA LEU A 209 12.04 -8.57 -11.50
C LEU A 209 10.71 -9.05 -12.09
N GLU A 210 10.49 -10.38 -12.11
CA GLU A 210 9.25 -11.00 -12.58
C GLU A 210 8.06 -10.46 -11.78
N ARG A 211 8.12 -10.57 -10.45
CA ARG A 211 7.05 -10.12 -9.55
C ARG A 211 6.75 -8.63 -9.70
N LEU A 212 7.79 -7.79 -9.73
CA LEU A 212 7.64 -6.35 -9.89
C LEU A 212 7.02 -5.98 -11.24
N ASN A 213 7.39 -6.67 -12.32
CA ASN A 213 6.81 -6.45 -13.63
C ASN A 213 5.34 -6.85 -13.70
N ILE A 214 4.91 -7.89 -12.97
CA ILE A 214 3.49 -8.21 -12.82
C ILE A 214 2.77 -7.08 -12.08
N CYS A 215 3.35 -6.53 -11.00
CA CYS A 215 2.76 -5.38 -10.32
C CYS A 215 2.67 -4.13 -11.24
N ILE A 216 3.66 -3.89 -12.09
CA ILE A 216 3.66 -2.80 -13.07
C ILE A 216 2.53 -2.98 -14.09
N ASP A 217 2.32 -4.20 -14.60
CA ASP A 217 1.20 -4.51 -15.48
C ASP A 217 -0.15 -4.21 -14.81
N VAL A 218 -0.35 -4.69 -13.57
CA VAL A 218 -1.57 -4.41 -12.79
C VAL A 218 -1.75 -2.91 -12.60
N PHE A 219 -0.68 -2.16 -12.28
CA PHE A 219 -0.73 -0.72 -12.14
C PHE A 219 -1.18 -0.05 -13.43
N ASN A 220 -0.57 -0.37 -14.57
CA ASN A 220 -0.90 0.23 -15.88
C ASN A 220 -2.35 -0.07 -16.30
N ARG A 221 -2.81 -1.31 -16.15
CA ARG A 221 -4.22 -1.68 -16.42
C ARG A 221 -5.18 -0.97 -15.47
N SER A 222 -4.79 -0.78 -14.21
CA SER A 222 -5.61 -0.06 -13.24
C SER A 222 -5.70 1.44 -13.56
N LEU A 223 -4.64 2.05 -14.12
CA LEU A 223 -4.68 3.41 -14.65
C LEU A 223 -5.65 3.51 -15.83
N GLU A 224 -5.64 2.55 -16.75
CA GLU A 224 -6.60 2.50 -17.86
C GLU A 224 -8.06 2.45 -17.39
N VAL A 225 -8.36 1.57 -16.43
CA VAL A 225 -9.68 1.48 -15.80
C VAL A 225 -10.04 2.81 -15.15
N LYS A 226 -9.11 3.46 -14.45
CA LYS A 226 -9.35 4.77 -13.85
C LYS A 226 -9.63 5.83 -14.91
N ARG A 227 -8.87 5.89 -16.01
CA ARG A 227 -9.07 6.89 -17.08
C ARG A 227 -10.45 6.74 -17.71
N ALA A 228 -10.83 5.50 -18.01
CA ALA A 228 -12.13 5.20 -18.60
C ALA A 228 -13.32 5.58 -17.70
N ASN A 229 -13.11 5.61 -16.38
CA ASN A 229 -14.15 5.99 -15.40
C ASN A 229 -13.98 7.42 -14.87
N TYR A 230 -12.95 8.15 -15.27
CA TYR A 230 -12.63 9.48 -14.73
C TYR A 230 -13.69 10.53 -15.10
N GLU A 231 -14.33 10.35 -16.27
CA GLU A 231 -15.38 11.24 -16.79
C GLU A 231 -16.78 10.96 -16.20
N MET A 232 -16.95 9.86 -15.46
CA MET A 232 -18.21 9.62 -14.75
C MET A 232 -18.38 10.65 -13.63
N ASN A 233 -19.34 11.55 -13.79
CA ASN A 233 -19.60 12.58 -12.78
C ASN A 233 -20.04 11.93 -11.44
N ALA A 234 -19.81 12.64 -10.34
CA ALA A 234 -20.12 12.15 -8.98
C ALA A 234 -21.58 11.66 -8.81
N ASN A 235 -22.53 12.19 -9.60
CA ASN A 235 -23.93 11.77 -9.55
C ASN A 235 -24.15 10.38 -10.19
N GLU A 236 -23.42 10.06 -11.25
CA GLU A 236 -23.47 8.72 -11.86
C GLU A 236 -22.77 7.67 -11.00
N MET A 237 -21.68 8.06 -10.32
CA MET A 237 -21.04 7.22 -9.33
C MET A 237 -21.98 6.97 -8.15
N ALA A 238 -22.62 8.03 -7.62
CA ALA A 238 -23.67 7.93 -6.60
C ALA A 238 -24.84 7.04 -7.04
N ALA A 239 -25.30 7.15 -8.28
CA ALA A 239 -26.37 6.31 -8.82
C ALA A 239 -25.96 4.84 -8.95
N LYS A 240 -24.74 4.54 -9.43
CA LYS A 240 -24.21 3.17 -9.47
C LYS A 240 -24.03 2.58 -8.08
N ILE A 241 -23.58 3.40 -7.11
CA ILE A 241 -23.49 3.00 -5.71
C ILE A 241 -24.88 2.66 -5.18
N ILE A 242 -25.86 3.56 -5.31
CA ILE A 242 -27.24 3.34 -4.86
C ILE A 242 -27.83 2.08 -5.51
N HIS A 243 -27.66 1.89 -6.81
CA HIS A 243 -28.16 0.70 -7.51
C HIS A 243 -27.53 -0.60 -6.99
N ARG A 244 -26.21 -0.62 -6.76
CA ARG A 244 -25.49 -1.80 -6.24
C ARG A 244 -25.73 -2.05 -4.75
N LEU A 245 -26.20 -1.03 -4.03
CA LEU A 245 -26.59 -1.11 -2.62
C LEU A 245 -28.05 -1.55 -2.44
N MET A 246 -28.89 -1.40 -3.48
CA MET A 246 -30.33 -1.70 -3.45
C MET A 246 -30.74 -2.95 -4.25
N GLY A 247 -29.85 -3.51 -5.07
CA GLY A 247 -30.01 -4.78 -5.77
C GLY A 247 -29.25 -5.91 -5.09
#